data_AF-A0A8B9LVR5-F1
#
_entry.id   AF-A0A8B9LVR5-F1
#
_cell.length_a   1.000
_cell.length_b   1.000
_cell.length_c   1.000
_cell.angle_alpha   90.00
_cell.angle_beta   90.00
_cell.angle_gamma   90.00
#
_symmetry.space_group_name_H-M   'P 1'
#
loop_
_entity.id
_entity.type
_entity.pdbx_description
1 polymer ?
#
loop_
_entity_poly.entity_id
_entity_poly.type
_entity_poly.pdbx_seq_one_letter_code
_entity_poly.pdbx_strand_id
1 'polypeptide(L)'
;AFEQPVKYNQSYIMYHSTSLSNACQIMIIGFTPSTGGMLGPGVYLSKSYTKACAYPKSLPPGEEQVIIKARVRVGKVKRIDYQGHPLQYSWHKKGYDTAWVPPNCGMVPSGLEEDCVWDPKRIEILNISNMDAVLRTLSYTMYHGTTLSNARQIVRNGFIPSSGGMLGPGVYVSRSFQKACAYPQVLPPGEERVVLKIRVRVGKVKRIDYNGHPLQYTWHQHGYDTAWVPPMCGMVPSGLEEDCLWDPKRIEVLAVLDKPA
;
A
#
# COMPACT_ATOMS: atom_id res chain seq x y z
N ALA A 1 15.49 18.57 -36.49
CA ALA A 1 14.37 18.92 -35.58
C ALA A 1 14.98 19.44 -34.28
N PHE A 2 14.64 20.66 -33.88
CA PHE A 2 15.22 21.32 -32.71
C PHE A 2 14.96 20.49 -31.45
N GLU A 3 16.02 19.94 -30.84
CA GLU A 3 15.99 19.48 -29.46
C GLU A 3 15.78 20.74 -28.60
N GLN A 4 14.60 20.90 -28.01
CA GLN A 4 14.46 21.94 -26.99
C GLN A 4 15.38 21.56 -25.82
N PRO A 5 16.19 22.51 -25.31
CA PRO A 5 17.07 22.22 -24.19
C PRO A 5 16.22 21.93 -22.94
N VAL A 6 16.06 20.65 -22.63
CA VAL A 6 15.30 20.20 -21.45
C VAL A 6 16.12 20.56 -20.22
N LYS A 7 15.58 21.42 -19.36
CA LYS A 7 16.18 21.71 -18.05
C LYS A 7 16.20 20.41 -17.25
N TYR A 8 17.38 19.96 -16.83
CA TYR A 8 17.64 18.67 -16.17
C TYR A 8 16.81 18.36 -14.90
N ASN A 9 16.01 19.32 -14.39
CA ASN A 9 15.17 19.20 -13.21
C ASN A 9 13.68 19.47 -13.45
N GLN A 10 13.21 19.40 -14.71
CA GLN A 10 11.79 19.63 -14.97
C GLN A 10 10.92 18.50 -14.40
N SER A 11 9.87 18.87 -13.68
CA SER A 11 8.86 17.95 -13.19
C SER A 11 7.46 18.39 -13.58
N TYR A 12 6.57 17.42 -13.74
CA TYR A 12 5.17 17.66 -14.05
C TYR A 12 4.27 16.87 -13.09
N ILE A 13 3.06 17.39 -12.89
CA ILE A 13 1.96 16.60 -12.33
C ILE A 13 1.39 15.76 -13.46
N MET A 14 1.35 14.45 -13.25
CA MET A 14 0.81 13.48 -14.18
C MET A 14 -0.12 12.51 -13.46
N TYR A 15 -0.89 11.78 -14.23
CA TYR A 15 -1.92 10.87 -13.78
C TYR A 15 -1.72 9.50 -14.43
N HIS A 16 -1.79 8.47 -13.61
CA HIS A 16 -1.79 7.08 -14.02
C HIS A 16 -3.09 6.44 -13.55
N SER A 17 -3.86 5.88 -14.48
CA SER A 17 -5.07 5.14 -14.14
C SER A 17 -4.81 3.65 -14.20
N THR A 18 -5.36 2.93 -13.22
CA THR A 18 -5.19 1.49 -13.10
C THR A 18 -6.35 0.88 -12.30
N SER A 19 -6.30 -0.43 -12.06
CA SER A 19 -7.28 -1.13 -11.24
C SER A 19 -6.98 -0.95 -9.74
N LEU A 20 -7.97 -1.16 -8.87
CA LEU A 20 -7.80 -1.12 -7.42
C LEU A 20 -6.68 -2.07 -6.95
N SER A 21 -6.66 -3.30 -7.44
CA SER A 21 -5.61 -4.27 -7.10
C SER A 21 -4.22 -3.82 -7.54
N ASN A 22 -4.09 -3.24 -8.73
CA ASN A 22 -2.82 -2.68 -9.19
C ASN A 22 -2.39 -1.46 -8.38
N ALA A 23 -3.32 -0.58 -8.01
CA ALA A 23 -3.02 0.54 -7.12
C ALA A 23 -2.52 0.05 -5.75
N CYS A 24 -3.11 -1.03 -5.22
CA CYS A 24 -2.63 -1.70 -4.01
C CYS A 24 -1.19 -2.23 -4.18
N GLN A 25 -0.88 -2.90 -5.29
CA GLN A 25 0.49 -3.35 -5.57
C GLN A 25 1.47 -2.18 -5.68
N ILE A 26 1.11 -1.11 -6.39
CA ILE A 26 1.92 0.10 -6.53
C ILE A 26 2.21 0.73 -5.15
N MET A 27 1.24 0.68 -4.23
CA MET A 27 1.44 1.15 -2.85
C MET A 27 2.41 0.27 -2.04
N ILE A 28 2.48 -1.03 -2.33
CA ILE A 28 3.35 -1.97 -1.61
C ILE A 28 4.78 -1.93 -2.15
N ILE A 29 4.94 -2.02 -3.47
CA ILE A 29 6.25 -2.25 -4.12
C ILE A 29 6.69 -1.10 -5.06
N GLY A 30 5.88 -0.06 -5.21
CA GLY A 30 6.11 1.02 -6.16
C GLY A 30 5.62 0.67 -7.58
N PHE A 31 5.79 1.62 -8.50
CA PHE A 31 5.49 1.37 -9.91
C PHE A 31 6.44 0.34 -10.51
N THR A 32 5.88 -0.64 -11.23
CA THR A 32 6.64 -1.60 -12.04
C THR A 32 6.46 -1.22 -13.51
N PRO A 33 7.55 -1.05 -14.29
CA PRO A 33 7.45 -0.77 -15.72
C PRO A 33 6.69 -1.89 -16.44
N SER A 34 5.84 -1.53 -17.40
CA SER A 34 5.32 -2.51 -18.35
C SER A 34 6.46 -3.06 -19.21
N THR A 35 6.28 -4.26 -19.75
CA THR A 35 7.25 -4.87 -20.70
C THR A 35 7.09 -4.34 -22.13
N GLY A 36 6.05 -3.55 -22.41
CA GLY A 36 5.72 -3.04 -23.74
C GLY A 36 4.70 -1.90 -23.70
N GLY A 37 4.15 -1.58 -24.86
CA GLY A 37 3.29 -0.41 -25.10
C GLY A 37 3.77 0.36 -26.32
N MET A 38 3.10 1.46 -26.67
CA MET A 38 3.41 2.20 -27.90
C MET A 38 4.80 2.85 -27.92
N LEU A 39 5.41 3.05 -26.75
CA LEU A 39 6.78 3.55 -26.57
C LEU A 39 7.71 2.47 -25.99
N GLY A 40 7.31 1.20 -26.03
CA GLY A 40 8.05 0.10 -25.42
C GLY A 40 7.90 0.06 -23.89
N PRO A 41 8.86 -0.55 -23.17
CA PRO A 41 8.76 -0.74 -21.73
C PRO A 41 8.89 0.58 -20.95
N GLY A 42 8.14 0.71 -19.87
CA GLY A 42 8.16 1.89 -18.99
C GLY A 42 6.87 2.05 -18.18
N VAL A 43 6.78 3.14 -17.43
CA VAL A 43 5.54 3.53 -16.73
C VAL A 43 4.87 4.63 -17.54
N TYR A 44 3.62 4.39 -17.95
CA TYR A 44 2.85 5.30 -18.78
C TYR A 44 2.01 6.24 -17.90
N LEU A 45 2.16 7.55 -18.10
CA LEU A 45 1.38 8.58 -17.43
C LEU A 45 0.96 9.66 -18.43
N SER A 46 -0.02 10.48 -18.05
CA SER A 46 -0.42 11.66 -18.82
C SER A 46 -0.58 12.87 -17.92
N LYS A 47 -0.26 14.05 -18.44
CA LYS A 47 -0.59 15.35 -17.84
C LYS A 47 -2.10 15.64 -17.88
N SER A 48 -2.85 14.93 -18.72
CA SER A 48 -4.31 15.07 -18.82
C SER A 48 -5.03 14.10 -17.87
N TYR A 49 -5.69 14.66 -16.85
CA TYR A 49 -6.56 13.91 -15.95
C TYR A 49 -7.68 13.20 -16.74
N THR A 50 -8.36 13.91 -17.64
CA THR A 50 -9.43 13.35 -18.47
C THR A 50 -8.94 12.20 -19.33
N LYS A 51 -7.72 12.26 -19.87
CA LYS A 51 -7.12 11.14 -20.59
C LYS A 51 -6.93 9.95 -19.66
N ALA A 52 -6.33 10.16 -18.49
CA ALA A 52 -6.09 9.08 -17.55
C ALA A 52 -7.40 8.39 -17.15
N CYS A 53 -8.47 9.14 -16.88
CA CYS A 53 -9.80 8.60 -16.58
C CYS A 53 -10.42 7.76 -17.70
N ALA A 54 -10.03 7.97 -18.97
CA ALA A 54 -10.54 7.18 -20.09
C ALA A 54 -9.92 5.77 -20.20
N TYR A 55 -8.93 5.46 -19.35
CA TYR A 55 -8.25 4.17 -19.31
C TYR A 55 -8.25 3.60 -17.90
N PRO A 56 -8.11 2.28 -17.71
CA PRO A 56 -8.17 1.26 -18.76
C PRO A 56 -9.57 1.21 -19.39
N LYS A 57 -9.64 0.80 -20.67
CA LYS A 57 -10.92 0.75 -21.42
C LYS A 57 -11.88 -0.31 -20.86
N SER A 58 -11.35 -1.31 -20.19
CA SER A 58 -12.08 -2.34 -19.47
C SER A 58 -11.30 -2.74 -18.23
N LEU A 59 -12.04 -3.12 -17.20
CA LEU A 59 -11.50 -3.69 -15.97
C LEU A 59 -12.01 -5.13 -15.81
N PRO A 60 -11.23 -6.02 -15.16
CA PRO A 60 -11.74 -7.32 -14.74
C PRO A 60 -13.01 -7.17 -13.86
N PRO A 61 -13.91 -8.17 -13.86
CA PRO A 61 -15.07 -8.16 -12.97
C PRO A 61 -14.67 -7.96 -11.50
N GLY A 62 -15.33 -7.01 -10.82
CA GLY A 62 -15.07 -6.70 -9.41
C GLY A 62 -13.92 -5.71 -9.16
N GLU A 63 -13.19 -5.29 -10.19
CA GLU A 63 -12.18 -4.24 -10.06
C GLU A 63 -12.81 -2.84 -10.19
N GLU A 64 -12.30 -1.91 -9.39
CA GLU A 64 -12.62 -0.49 -9.48
C GLU A 64 -11.48 0.28 -10.16
N GLN A 65 -11.81 1.35 -10.88
CA GLN A 65 -10.81 2.25 -11.44
C GLN A 65 -10.22 3.14 -10.33
N VAL A 66 -8.90 3.28 -10.33
CA VAL A 66 -8.17 4.15 -9.41
C VAL A 66 -7.23 5.05 -10.19
N ILE A 67 -7.26 6.36 -9.89
CA ILE A 67 -6.36 7.35 -10.47
C ILE A 67 -5.28 7.70 -9.45
N ILE A 68 -4.03 7.52 -9.85
CA ILE A 68 -2.84 7.91 -9.10
C ILE A 68 -2.33 9.23 -9.66
N LYS A 69 -2.32 10.28 -8.84
CA LYS A 69 -1.68 11.56 -9.13
C LYS A 69 -0.23 11.49 -8.68
N ALA A 70 0.70 11.81 -9.58
CA ALA A 70 2.13 11.73 -9.30
C ALA A 70 2.89 12.99 -9.77
N ARG A 71 3.97 13.32 -9.07
CA ARG A 71 5.02 14.23 -9.56
C ARG A 71 6.06 13.40 -10.30
N VAL A 72 6.31 13.72 -11.56
CA VAL A 72 7.22 12.97 -12.42
C VAL A 72 8.42 13.85 -12.79
N ARG A 73 9.64 13.40 -12.46
CA ARG A 73 10.90 14.03 -12.91
C ARG A 73 11.32 13.47 -14.27
N VAL A 74 11.01 14.21 -15.34
CA VAL A 74 11.10 13.69 -16.72
C VAL A 74 12.52 13.52 -17.25
N GLY A 75 13.52 14.19 -16.65
CA GLY A 75 14.92 14.05 -17.04
C GLY A 75 15.16 14.35 -18.53
N LYS A 76 15.98 13.55 -19.20
CA LYS A 76 16.24 13.68 -20.64
C LYS A 76 15.06 13.09 -21.45
N VAL A 77 14.30 13.94 -22.12
CA VAL A 77 13.09 13.56 -22.85
C VAL A 77 13.37 13.30 -24.33
N LYS A 78 12.88 12.19 -24.89
CA LYS A 78 12.83 11.95 -26.32
C LYS A 78 11.41 12.16 -26.85
N ARG A 79 11.25 13.14 -27.75
CA ARG A 79 10.01 13.27 -28.54
C ARG A 79 9.91 12.12 -29.55
N ILE A 80 8.75 11.44 -29.56
CA ILE A 80 8.37 10.37 -30.48
C ILE A 80 7.01 10.76 -31.09
N ASP A 81 7.01 11.31 -32.29
CA ASP A 81 5.83 11.98 -32.87
C ASP A 81 5.24 11.31 -34.11
N TYR A 82 5.71 10.12 -34.48
CA TYR A 82 5.14 9.31 -35.54
C TYR A 82 5.40 7.82 -35.35
N GLN A 83 4.53 6.99 -35.93
CA GLN A 83 4.62 5.53 -35.82
C GLN A 83 5.82 5.02 -36.61
N GLY A 84 6.58 4.09 -36.03
CA GLY A 84 7.81 3.58 -36.62
C GLY A 84 9.02 4.50 -36.41
N HIS A 85 8.94 5.49 -35.51
CA HIS A 85 10.10 6.31 -35.17
C HIS A 85 11.29 5.41 -34.75
N PRO A 86 12.54 5.66 -35.23
CA PRO A 86 13.68 4.76 -35.00
C PRO A 86 13.98 4.44 -33.53
N LEU A 87 13.66 5.36 -32.63
CA LEU A 87 13.80 5.19 -31.17
C LEU A 87 12.52 4.84 -30.41
N GLN A 88 11.39 4.60 -31.09
CA GLN A 88 10.07 4.39 -30.46
C GLN A 88 10.11 3.34 -29.34
N TYR A 89 10.87 2.25 -29.52
CA TYR A 89 10.99 1.16 -28.55
C TYR A 89 12.40 1.05 -27.91
N SER A 90 13.31 1.99 -28.20
CA SER A 90 14.74 1.87 -27.84
C SER A 90 15.35 3.15 -27.27
N TRP A 91 14.55 4.20 -27.04
CA TRP A 91 14.98 5.49 -26.48
C TRP A 91 15.73 5.34 -25.15
N HIS A 92 15.29 4.46 -24.24
CA HIS A 92 15.95 4.21 -22.95
C HIS A 92 17.40 3.70 -23.13
N LYS A 93 17.65 2.89 -24.17
CA LYS A 93 19.01 2.40 -24.51
C LYS A 93 19.93 3.51 -25.03
N LYS A 94 19.37 4.67 -25.40
CA LYS A 94 20.10 5.87 -25.82
C LYS A 94 20.25 6.89 -24.69
N GLY A 95 19.97 6.49 -23.45
CA GLY A 95 20.13 7.33 -22.26
C GLY A 95 19.04 8.38 -22.07
N TYR A 96 17.87 8.18 -22.67
CA TYR A 96 16.70 9.01 -22.39
C TYR A 96 15.93 8.45 -21.20
N ASP A 97 15.39 9.33 -20.38
CA ASP A 97 14.66 9.00 -19.15
C ASP A 97 13.16 8.90 -19.37
N THR A 98 12.64 9.64 -20.35
CA THR A 98 11.23 9.66 -20.73
C THR A 98 11.11 9.73 -22.24
N ALA A 99 10.24 8.91 -22.84
CA ALA A 99 9.73 9.15 -24.18
C ALA A 99 8.39 9.88 -24.09
N TRP A 100 8.20 10.88 -24.96
CA TRP A 100 7.03 11.74 -24.95
C TRP A 100 6.39 11.81 -26.34
N VAL A 101 5.10 11.52 -26.40
CA VAL A 101 4.26 11.69 -27.58
C VAL A 101 3.54 13.03 -27.47
N PRO A 102 3.77 13.98 -28.39
CA PRO A 102 3.06 15.26 -28.38
C PRO A 102 1.59 15.10 -28.79
N PRO A 103 0.72 16.06 -28.40
CA PRO A 103 -0.68 16.02 -28.83
C PRO A 103 -0.78 16.16 -30.36
N ASN A 104 -1.84 15.60 -30.93
CA ASN A 104 -2.26 15.71 -32.33
C ASN A 104 -1.20 15.28 -33.37
N CYS A 105 -0.27 14.38 -33.01
CA CYS A 105 0.71 13.85 -33.96
C CYS A 105 0.30 12.50 -34.60
N GLY A 106 -0.94 12.05 -34.35
CA GLY A 106 -1.49 10.80 -34.92
C GLY A 106 -1.07 9.50 -34.22
N MET A 107 -0.25 9.57 -33.18
CA MET A 107 0.22 8.39 -32.42
C MET A 107 -0.81 7.82 -31.43
N VAL A 108 -1.59 8.69 -30.80
CA VAL A 108 -2.61 8.32 -29.81
C VAL A 108 -3.99 8.61 -30.40
N PRO A 109 -4.94 7.66 -30.40
CA PRO A 109 -6.27 7.88 -30.98
C PRO A 109 -7.04 9.07 -30.40
N SER A 110 -6.82 9.40 -29.12
CA SER A 110 -7.45 10.56 -28.48
C SER A 110 -6.84 11.91 -28.91
N GLY A 111 -5.73 11.91 -29.65
CA GLY A 111 -4.96 13.13 -29.95
C GLY A 111 -4.23 13.72 -28.73
N LEU A 112 -4.34 13.11 -27.56
CA LEU A 112 -3.73 13.61 -26.32
C LEU A 112 -2.35 12.99 -26.10
N GLU A 113 -1.48 13.78 -25.48
CA GLU A 113 -0.09 13.45 -25.20
C GLU A 113 0.08 12.21 -24.29
N GLU A 114 1.24 11.57 -24.37
CA GLU A 114 1.60 10.44 -23.51
C GLU A 114 3.08 10.47 -23.12
N ASP A 115 3.36 10.28 -21.83
CA ASP A 115 4.71 10.12 -21.31
C ASP A 115 4.95 8.65 -20.93
N CYS A 116 6.09 8.09 -21.32
CA CYS A 116 6.57 6.78 -20.89
C CYS A 116 7.92 6.94 -20.18
N VAL A 117 7.94 6.69 -18.88
CA VAL A 117 9.09 6.90 -17.99
C VAL A 117 9.83 5.59 -17.76
N TRP A 118 11.15 5.58 -17.94
CA TRP A 118 11.94 4.34 -17.85
C TRP A 118 12.15 3.87 -16.41
N ASP A 119 12.60 4.77 -15.54
CA ASP A 119 12.89 4.47 -14.13
C ASP A 119 11.74 4.92 -13.22
N PRO A 120 11.01 3.99 -12.59
CA PRO A 120 9.93 4.30 -11.64
C PRO A 120 10.35 5.23 -10.49
N LYS A 121 11.62 5.25 -10.08
CA LYS A 121 12.11 6.12 -8.99
C LYS A 121 11.99 7.61 -9.31
N ARG A 122 11.70 7.95 -10.57
CA ARG A 122 11.40 9.32 -11.04
C ARG A 122 9.96 9.75 -10.75
N ILE A 123 9.12 8.84 -10.25
CA ILE A 123 7.70 9.04 -10.01
C ILE A 123 7.44 9.07 -8.51
N GLU A 124 6.95 10.21 -8.02
CA GLU A 124 6.53 10.41 -6.63
C GLU A 124 5.00 10.43 -6.58
N ILE A 125 4.39 9.46 -5.89
CA ILE A 125 2.93 9.42 -5.68
C ILE A 125 2.54 10.55 -4.74
N LEU A 126 1.58 11.37 -5.15
CA LEU A 126 1.05 12.48 -4.35
C LEU A 126 -0.32 12.19 -3.78
N ASN A 127 -1.19 11.51 -4.55
CA ASN A 127 -2.57 11.23 -4.15
C ASN A 127 -3.14 10.05 -4.95
N ILE A 128 -4.13 9.36 -4.36
CA ILE A 128 -4.88 8.28 -4.98
C ILE A 128 -6.39 8.56 -4.80
N SER A 129 -7.17 8.52 -5.88
CA SER A 129 -8.57 8.99 -5.90
C SER A 129 -9.55 8.22 -5.02
N ASN A 130 -9.30 6.93 -4.75
CA ASN A 130 -10.11 6.08 -3.85
C ASN A 130 -9.22 5.42 -2.79
N MET A 131 -8.55 6.27 -2.00
CA MET A 131 -7.60 5.80 -0.98
C MET A 131 -8.27 4.90 0.07
N ASP A 132 -9.54 5.14 0.40
CA ASP A 132 -10.27 4.32 1.37
C ASP A 132 -10.46 2.88 0.89
N ALA A 133 -10.79 2.66 -0.39
CA ALA A 133 -10.85 1.32 -0.97
C ALA A 133 -9.47 0.65 -0.96
N VAL A 134 -8.40 1.39 -1.29
CA VAL A 134 -7.02 0.86 -1.24
C VAL A 134 -6.66 0.44 0.19
N LEU A 135 -6.92 1.30 1.17
CA LEU A 135 -6.64 1.01 2.58
C LEU A 135 -7.45 -0.17 3.11
N ARG A 136 -8.73 -0.28 2.71
CA ARG A 136 -9.56 -1.44 3.03
C ARG A 136 -8.96 -2.73 2.47
N THR A 137 -8.56 -2.74 1.21
CA THR A 137 -7.96 -3.92 0.54
C THR A 137 -6.62 -4.31 1.16
N LEU A 138 -5.84 -3.34 1.64
CA LEU A 138 -4.52 -3.55 2.27
C LEU A 138 -4.57 -3.77 3.79
N SER A 139 -5.75 -4.05 4.35
CA SER A 139 -5.93 -4.17 5.80
C SER A 139 -6.65 -5.45 6.20
N TYR A 140 -6.42 -5.88 7.43
CA TYR A 140 -7.13 -7.00 8.04
C TYR A 140 -8.15 -6.51 9.05
N THR A 141 -9.30 -7.18 9.12
CA THR A 141 -10.16 -7.10 10.29
C THR A 141 -9.59 -8.03 11.36
N MET A 142 -9.29 -7.49 12.54
CA MET A 142 -8.75 -8.20 13.68
C MET A 142 -9.51 -7.79 14.95
N TYR A 143 -9.14 -8.39 16.08
CA TYR A 143 -9.83 -8.28 17.34
C TYR A 143 -8.84 -8.12 18.49
N HIS A 144 -9.20 -7.28 19.46
CA HIS A 144 -8.46 -7.08 20.70
C HIS A 144 -9.41 -7.16 21.89
N GLY A 145 -9.24 -8.18 22.74
CA GLY A 145 -10.01 -8.33 23.97
C GLY A 145 -9.44 -7.49 25.09
N THR A 146 -10.28 -6.72 25.75
CA THR A 146 -9.89 -5.83 26.84
C THR A 146 -11.05 -5.59 27.80
N THR A 147 -10.84 -4.77 28.84
CA THR A 147 -11.93 -4.36 29.72
C THR A 147 -12.73 -3.20 29.12
N LEU A 148 -13.99 -3.04 29.51
CA LEU A 148 -14.84 -1.94 29.03
C LEU A 148 -14.22 -0.56 29.34
N SER A 149 -13.61 -0.39 30.52
CA SER A 149 -12.88 0.82 30.87
C SER A 149 -11.72 1.10 29.91
N ASN A 150 -10.90 0.09 29.60
CA ASN A 150 -9.78 0.23 28.66
C ASN A 150 -10.26 0.46 27.23
N ALA A 151 -11.33 -0.20 26.79
CA ALA A 151 -11.93 0.04 25.48
C ALA A 151 -12.33 1.50 25.29
N ARG A 152 -12.96 2.11 26.31
CA ARG A 152 -13.31 3.54 26.28
C ARG A 152 -12.07 4.44 26.17
N GLN A 153 -10.99 4.11 26.88
CA GLN A 153 -9.73 4.85 26.78
C GLN A 153 -9.10 4.71 25.39
N ILE A 154 -9.09 3.51 24.83
CA ILE A 154 -8.55 3.23 23.48
C ILE A 154 -9.35 3.97 22.41
N VAL A 155 -10.69 3.97 22.50
CA VAL A 155 -11.53 4.71 21.56
C VAL A 155 -11.23 6.22 21.60
N ARG A 156 -10.96 6.76 22.81
CA ARG A 156 -10.74 8.20 22.98
C ARG A 156 -9.33 8.65 22.64
N ASN A 157 -8.34 7.84 22.97
CA ASN A 157 -6.93 8.23 22.97
C ASN A 157 -6.06 7.41 21.99
N GLY A 158 -6.63 6.38 21.36
CA GLY A 158 -5.89 5.38 20.60
C GLY A 158 -5.25 4.30 21.47
N PHE A 159 -4.67 3.28 20.82
CA PHE A 159 -3.92 2.23 21.52
C PHE A 159 -2.60 2.76 22.07
N ILE A 160 -2.21 2.24 23.23
CA ILE A 160 -0.88 2.41 23.82
C ILE A 160 -0.19 1.04 23.78
N PRO A 161 1.03 0.91 23.21
CA PRO A 161 1.75 -0.36 23.20
C PRO A 161 2.01 -0.86 24.62
N SER A 162 1.93 -2.18 24.83
CA SER A 162 2.49 -2.79 26.03
C SER A 162 4.01 -2.62 26.04
N SER A 163 4.61 -2.65 27.23
CA SER A 163 6.08 -2.63 27.40
C SER A 163 6.74 -3.99 27.12
N GLY A 164 5.95 -5.06 26.94
CA GLY A 164 6.46 -6.41 26.71
C GLY A 164 5.37 -7.38 26.28
N GLY A 165 5.70 -8.68 26.31
CA GLY A 165 4.88 -9.78 25.84
C GLY A 165 5.74 -10.79 25.07
N MET A 166 5.12 -11.84 24.53
CA MET A 166 5.83 -12.93 23.83
C MET A 166 6.64 -12.45 22.63
N LEU A 167 6.22 -11.35 22.00
CA LEU A 167 6.88 -10.71 20.86
C LEU A 167 7.50 -9.36 21.22
N GLY A 168 7.70 -9.10 22.52
CA GLY A 168 8.18 -7.82 23.03
C GLY A 168 7.11 -6.73 23.07
N PRO A 169 7.50 -5.45 23.15
CA PRO A 169 6.56 -4.33 23.21
C PRO A 169 5.74 -4.18 21.93
N GLY A 170 4.45 -3.85 22.08
CA GLY A 170 3.55 -3.62 20.95
C GLY A 170 2.06 -3.72 21.31
N VAL A 171 1.20 -3.68 20.29
CA VAL A 171 -0.23 -3.90 20.43
C VAL A 171 -0.57 -5.29 19.91
N TYR A 172 -1.07 -6.14 20.80
CA TYR A 172 -1.39 -7.54 20.50
C TYR A 172 -2.83 -7.69 20.03
N VAL A 173 -3.00 -8.33 18.88
CA VAL A 173 -4.31 -8.51 18.23
C VAL A 173 -4.39 -9.91 17.61
N SER A 174 -5.61 -10.35 17.30
CA SER A 174 -5.82 -11.63 16.61
C SER A 174 -6.93 -11.52 15.57
N ARG A 175 -6.82 -12.31 14.50
CA ARG A 175 -7.89 -12.57 13.54
C ARG A 175 -9.03 -13.39 14.14
N SER A 176 -8.80 -14.09 15.26
CA SER A 176 -9.83 -14.87 15.94
C SER A 176 -10.59 -14.03 16.97
N PHE A 177 -11.85 -13.75 16.68
CA PHE A 177 -12.77 -13.12 17.63
C PHE A 177 -12.93 -13.94 18.91
N GLN A 178 -13.02 -15.28 18.78
CA GLN A 178 -13.12 -16.20 19.91
C GLN A 178 -11.88 -16.14 20.81
N LYS A 179 -10.68 -16.05 20.22
CA LYS A 179 -9.43 -15.84 20.98
C LYS A 179 -9.49 -14.53 21.74
N ALA A 180 -9.89 -13.45 21.09
CA ALA A 180 -9.98 -12.14 21.71
C ALA A 180 -10.97 -12.11 22.89
N CYS A 181 -12.09 -12.83 22.80
CA CYS A 181 -13.07 -12.94 23.90
C CYS A 181 -12.50 -13.54 25.19
N ALA A 182 -11.39 -14.28 25.12
CA ALA A 182 -10.73 -14.87 26.28
C ALA A 182 -9.90 -13.85 27.08
N TYR A 183 -9.73 -12.62 26.58
CA TYR A 183 -8.90 -11.59 27.21
C TYR A 183 -9.73 -10.44 27.82
N PRO A 184 -9.24 -9.82 28.91
CA PRO A 184 -8.09 -10.28 29.72
C PRO A 184 -8.40 -11.61 30.42
N GLN A 185 -7.41 -12.50 30.59
CA GLN A 185 -7.64 -13.82 31.19
C GLN A 185 -8.16 -13.73 32.63
N VAL A 186 -7.64 -12.77 33.39
CA VAL A 186 -8.12 -12.38 34.72
C VAL A 186 -8.86 -11.06 34.58
N LEU A 187 -10.13 -11.02 34.99
CA LEU A 187 -10.96 -9.83 34.94
C LEU A 187 -10.93 -9.14 36.31
N PRO A 188 -10.53 -7.86 36.40
CA PRO A 188 -10.61 -7.12 37.66
C PRO A 188 -12.05 -7.03 38.19
N PRO A 189 -12.26 -6.99 39.52
CA PRO A 189 -13.58 -6.79 40.11
C PRO A 189 -14.26 -5.52 39.57
N GLY A 190 -15.51 -5.65 39.13
CA GLY A 190 -16.31 -4.54 38.60
C GLY A 190 -16.01 -4.15 37.14
N GLU A 191 -15.11 -4.87 36.45
CA GLU A 191 -14.90 -4.69 35.01
C GLU A 191 -15.71 -5.70 34.19
N GLU A 192 -15.98 -5.32 32.94
CA GLU A 192 -16.63 -6.17 31.95
C GLU A 192 -15.66 -6.45 30.80
N ARG A 193 -15.72 -7.65 30.22
CA ARG A 193 -14.94 -7.98 29.01
C ARG A 193 -15.68 -7.50 27.77
N VAL A 194 -14.94 -6.78 26.92
CA VAL A 194 -15.40 -6.41 25.59
C VAL A 194 -14.31 -6.71 24.57
N VAL A 195 -14.69 -6.77 23.30
CA VAL A 195 -13.77 -6.98 22.19
C VAL A 195 -13.84 -5.79 21.25
N LEU A 196 -12.69 -5.17 20.99
CA LEU A 196 -12.57 -4.18 19.94
C LEU A 196 -12.46 -4.88 18.59
N LYS A 197 -13.39 -4.60 17.67
CA LYS A 197 -13.22 -4.91 16.24
C LYS A 197 -12.40 -3.80 15.61
N ILE A 198 -11.28 -4.16 14.99
CA ILE A 198 -10.29 -3.20 14.51
C ILE A 198 -9.90 -3.48 13.07
N ARG A 199 -9.55 -2.43 12.33
CA ARG A 199 -8.89 -2.51 11.03
C ARG A 199 -7.40 -2.30 11.23
N VAL A 200 -6.60 -3.22 10.71
CA VAL A 200 -5.16 -3.28 10.97
C VAL A 200 -4.37 -3.23 9.66
N ARG A 201 -3.48 -2.24 9.53
CA ARG A 201 -2.50 -2.13 8.45
C ARG A 201 -1.18 -2.78 8.86
N VAL A 202 -1.05 -4.08 8.61
CA VAL A 202 0.06 -4.92 9.09
C VAL A 202 1.44 -4.57 8.50
N GLY A 203 1.49 -3.86 7.37
CA GLY A 203 2.76 -3.43 6.77
C GLY A 203 3.72 -4.60 6.50
N LYS A 204 5.02 -4.40 6.78
CA LYS A 204 6.04 -5.44 6.64
C LYS A 204 5.98 -6.42 7.82
N VAL A 205 5.54 -7.65 7.56
CA VAL A 205 5.35 -8.67 8.61
C VAL A 205 6.59 -9.56 8.77
N LYS A 206 7.01 -9.79 10.03
CA LYS A 206 7.99 -10.82 10.38
C LYS A 206 7.28 -12.03 10.99
N ARG A 207 7.41 -13.19 10.35
CA ARG A 207 6.99 -14.46 10.95
C ARG A 207 7.93 -14.85 12.09
N ILE A 208 7.37 -15.16 13.26
CA ILE A 208 8.05 -15.66 14.46
C ILE A 208 7.37 -16.97 14.85
N ASP A 209 7.96 -18.10 14.45
CA ASP A 209 7.33 -19.43 14.46
C ASP A 209 7.95 -20.41 15.47
N TYR A 210 8.81 -19.94 16.37
CA TYR A 210 9.35 -20.73 17.48
C TYR A 210 9.88 -19.85 18.63
N ASN A 211 9.89 -20.39 19.84
CA ASN A 211 10.47 -19.72 21.02
C ASN A 211 11.98 -19.56 20.87
N GLY A 212 12.50 -18.38 21.20
CA GLY A 212 13.91 -18.04 21.03
C GLY A 212 14.26 -17.62 19.60
N HIS A 213 13.29 -17.28 18.75
CA HIS A 213 13.59 -16.73 17.43
C HIS A 213 14.50 -15.49 17.58
N PRO A 214 15.58 -15.34 16.79
CA PRO A 214 16.53 -14.22 16.91
C PRO A 214 15.95 -12.80 16.85
N LEU A 215 14.72 -12.66 16.36
CA LEU A 215 14.02 -11.38 16.19
C LEU A 215 12.75 -11.30 17.05
N GLN A 216 12.51 -12.28 17.94
CA GLN A 216 11.28 -12.40 18.73
C GLN A 216 10.95 -11.09 19.46
N TYR A 217 11.96 -10.38 19.96
CA TYR A 217 11.80 -9.13 20.71
C TYR A 217 12.34 -7.88 19.98
N THR A 218 12.99 -8.04 18.82
CA THR A 218 13.75 -6.99 18.13
C THR A 218 13.35 -6.78 16.67
N TRP A 219 12.29 -7.46 16.20
CA TRP A 219 11.76 -7.35 14.83
C TRP A 219 11.50 -5.90 14.41
N HIS A 220 10.95 -5.05 15.29
CA HIS A 220 10.66 -3.64 15.00
C HIS A 220 11.94 -2.84 14.69
N GLN A 221 13.05 -3.17 15.36
CA GLN A 221 14.37 -2.55 15.12
C GLN A 221 14.95 -2.93 13.76
N HIS A 222 14.44 -3.99 13.13
CA HIS A 222 14.83 -4.48 11.81
C HIS A 222 13.87 -3.98 10.70
N GLY A 223 13.06 -2.97 11.00
CA GLY A 223 12.16 -2.32 10.05
C GLY A 223 10.92 -3.14 9.71
N TYR A 224 10.52 -4.07 10.58
CA TYR A 224 9.22 -4.75 10.48
C TYR A 224 8.15 -3.98 11.26
N ASP A 225 6.94 -3.93 10.69
CA ASP A 225 5.80 -3.20 11.26
C ASP A 225 4.96 -4.07 12.20
N THR A 226 4.94 -5.38 11.93
CA THR A 226 4.21 -6.40 12.69
C THR A 226 5.06 -7.66 12.84
N ALA A 227 5.12 -8.22 14.04
CA ALA A 227 5.49 -9.62 14.24
C ALA A 227 4.25 -10.50 14.26
N TRP A 228 4.33 -11.67 13.62
CA TRP A 228 3.22 -12.59 13.48
C TRP A 228 3.62 -14.00 13.90
N VAL A 229 2.85 -14.58 14.83
CA VAL A 229 2.93 -15.97 15.25
C VAL A 229 1.91 -16.78 14.47
N PRO A 230 2.34 -17.75 13.64
CA PRO A 230 1.40 -18.59 12.89
C PRO A 230 0.66 -19.58 13.80
N PRO A 231 -0.51 -20.06 13.39
CA PRO A 231 -1.23 -21.09 14.14
C PRO A 231 -0.39 -22.38 14.24
N MET A 232 -0.57 -23.12 15.32
CA MET A 232 0.01 -24.45 15.56
C MET A 232 1.55 -24.54 15.52
N CYS A 233 2.26 -23.43 15.71
CA CYS A 233 3.74 -23.43 15.78
C CYS A 233 4.31 -23.67 17.18
N GLY A 234 3.46 -23.93 18.17
CA GLY A 234 3.86 -24.23 19.55
C GLY A 234 4.25 -23.01 20.41
N MET A 235 4.17 -21.79 19.88
CA MET A 235 4.48 -20.58 20.65
C MET A 235 3.35 -20.14 21.58
N VAL A 236 2.09 -20.27 21.15
CA VAL A 236 0.91 -19.92 21.94
C VAL A 236 0.23 -21.22 22.41
N PRO A 237 -0.05 -21.41 23.71
CA PRO A 237 -0.68 -22.65 24.22
C PRO A 237 -2.01 -23.02 23.54
N SER A 238 -2.80 -22.02 23.14
CA SER A 238 -4.05 -22.24 22.40
C SER A 238 -3.86 -22.75 20.96
N GLY A 239 -2.63 -22.72 20.44
CA GLY A 239 -2.35 -22.99 19.02
C GLY A 239 -2.86 -21.91 18.06
N LEU A 240 -3.49 -20.85 18.57
CA LEU A 240 -4.04 -19.76 17.75
C LEU A 240 -3.01 -18.68 17.49
N GLU A 241 -3.08 -18.13 16.28
CA GLU A 241 -2.21 -17.07 15.77
C GLU A 241 -2.30 -15.76 16.58
N GLU A 242 -1.25 -14.95 16.50
CA GLU A 242 -1.18 -13.65 17.17
C GLU A 242 -0.32 -12.67 16.37
N ASP A 243 -0.80 -11.43 16.26
CA ASP A 243 -0.06 -10.31 15.68
C ASP A 243 0.33 -9.34 16.80
N CYS A 244 1.55 -8.80 16.72
CA CYS A 244 2.03 -7.73 17.58
C CYS A 244 2.50 -6.56 16.70
N LEU A 245 1.80 -5.43 16.80
CA LEU A 245 2.07 -4.22 16.02
C LEU A 245 2.95 -3.23 16.79
N TRP A 246 3.89 -2.60 16.09
CA TRP A 246 4.82 -1.65 16.72
C TRP A 246 4.19 -0.27 16.86
N ASP A 247 3.56 0.23 15.79
CA ASP A 247 2.93 1.56 15.75
C ASP A 247 1.40 1.46 15.88
N PRO A 248 0.81 1.92 17.00
CA PRO A 248 -0.64 2.02 17.20
C PRO A 248 -1.40 2.74 16.09
N LYS A 249 -0.78 3.69 15.38
CA LYS A 249 -1.43 4.46 14.31
C LYS A 249 -1.84 3.60 13.11
N ARG A 250 -1.35 2.35 13.05
CA ARG A 250 -1.74 1.32 12.07
C ARG A 250 -3.08 0.66 12.38
N ILE A 251 -3.68 0.97 13.53
CA ILE A 251 -4.91 0.37 14.03
C ILE A 251 -6.01 1.42 14.06
N GLU A 252 -7.15 1.08 13.47
CA GLU A 252 -8.38 1.88 13.50
C GLU A 252 -9.45 1.07 14.24
N VAL A 253 -10.08 1.67 15.25
CA VAL A 253 -11.19 1.04 15.98
C VAL A 253 -12.47 1.20 15.17
N LEU A 254 -13.12 0.08 14.83
CA LEU A 254 -14.36 0.06 14.07
C LEU A 254 -15.59 -0.09 14.95
N ALA A 255 -15.50 -0.93 16.00
CA ALA A 255 -16.61 -1.17 16.94
C ALA A 255 -16.11 -1.70 18.28
N VAL A 256 -16.91 -1.47 19.32
CA VAL A 256 -16.83 -2.19 20.60
C VAL A 256 -17.92 -3.25 20.57
N LEU A 257 -17.54 -4.51 20.76
CA LEU A 257 -18.44 -5.66 20.73
C LEU A 257 -18.51 -6.28 22.12
N ASP A 258 -19.72 -6.64 22.53
CA ASP A 258 -19.91 -7.45 23.73
C ASP A 258 -19.45 -8.87 23.47
N LYS A 259 -19.04 -9.56 24.54
CA LYS A 259 -18.77 -10.99 24.45
C LYS A 259 -20.09 -11.71 24.11
N PRO A 260 -20.09 -12.66 23.15
CA PRO A 260 -21.26 -13.50 22.94
C PRO A 260 -21.65 -14.21 24.24
N ALA A 261 -22.95 -14.28 24.50
CA ALA A 261 -23.52 -15.04 25.60
C ALA A 261 -23.07 -16.52 25.57
#